data_AF-A0AAW0L7F6-F1
#
_entry.id   AF-A0AAW0L7F6-F1
#
_cell.length_a   1.000
_cell.length_b   1.000
_cell.length_c   1.000
_cell.angle_alpha   90.00
_cell.angle_beta   90.00
_cell.angle_gamma   90.00
#
_symmetry.space_group_name_H-M   'P 1'
#
loop_
_entity.id
_entity.type
_entity.pdbx_description
1 polymer ?
#
loop_
_entity_poly.entity_id
_entity_poly.type
_entity_poly.pdbx_seq_one_letter_code
_entity_poly.pdbx_strand_id
1 'polypeptide(L)' 'MAFTEFRPLDEKSLIEYIKAVPSLSSKLGSDLKVKEVGDGNLNFVYIVVSNAGSFVIKQVCSFSKPIVDIL' A
#
# COMPACT_ATOMS: atom_id res chain seq x y z
N MET A 1 -0.69 -16.10 4.44
CA MET A 1 -0.80 -15.74 5.86
C MET A 1 -1.43 -14.37 5.93
N ALA A 2 -2.58 -14.26 6.58
CA ALA A 2 -3.25 -12.97 6.77
C ALA A 2 -2.43 -12.15 7.79
N PHE A 3 -2.17 -10.88 7.49
CA PHE A 3 -1.48 -9.95 8.38
C PHE A 3 -2.34 -9.75 9.64
N THR A 4 -2.05 -10.49 10.72
CA THR A 4 -2.79 -10.44 12.00
C THR A 4 -2.31 -9.33 12.94
N GLU A 5 -1.18 -8.69 12.64
CA GLU A 5 -0.62 -7.60 13.42
C GLU A 5 -0.39 -6.38 12.52
N PHE A 6 -0.89 -5.23 12.98
CA PHE A 6 -0.67 -3.95 12.32
C PHE A 6 0.82 -3.61 12.37
N ARG A 7 1.43 -3.50 11.19
CA ARG A 7 2.74 -2.87 11.04
C ARG A 7 2.56 -1.64 10.14
N PRO A 8 3.21 -0.50 10.46
CA PRO A 8 3.34 0.56 9.47
C PRO A 8 3.91 -0.05 8.19
N LEU A 9 3.23 0.12 7.05
CA LEU A 9 3.72 -0.42 5.79
C LEU A 9 4.86 0.48 5.33
N ASP A 10 6.05 -0.05 5.22
CA ASP A 10 7.14 0.58 4.48
C ASP A 10 7.05 0.24 3.00
N GLU A 11 7.80 0.95 2.14
CA GLU A 11 7.77 0.77 0.68
C GLU A 11 7.98 -0.69 0.26
N LYS A 12 8.81 -1.44 1.00
CA LYS A 12 9.05 -2.87 0.75
C LYS A 12 7.87 -3.73 1.19
N SER A 13 7.37 -3.53 2.40
CA SER A 13 6.20 -4.24 2.92
C SER A 13 4.96 -4.00 2.06
N LEU A 14 4.81 -2.80 1.48
CA LEU A 14 3.70 -2.50 0.58
C LEU A 14 3.77 -3.30 -0.73
N ILE A 15 4.97 -3.46 -1.30
CA ILE A 15 5.18 -4.30 -2.49
C ILE A 15 4.80 -5.75 -2.19
N GLU A 16 5.21 -6.27 -1.02
CA GLU A 16 4.83 -7.63 -0.60
C GLU A 16 3.33 -7.76 -0.35
N TYR A 17 2.69 -6.74 0.25
CA TYR A 17 1.24 -6.70 0.44
C TYR A 17 0.49 -6.75 -0.89
N ILE A 18 0.88 -5.91 -1.85
CA ILE A 18 0.27 -5.88 -3.18
C ILE A 18 0.42 -7.23 -3.89
N LYS A 19 1.58 -7.88 -3.77
CA LYS A 19 1.81 -9.22 -4.32
C LYS A 19 0.99 -10.30 -3.61
N ALA A 20 0.81 -10.17 -2.29
CA ALA A 20 0.01 -11.10 -1.49
C ALA A 20 -1.50 -10.95 -1.73
N VAL A 21 -1.95 -9.80 -2.24
CA VAL A 21 -3.37 -9.52 -2.55
C VAL A 21 -3.61 -9.73 -4.06
N PRO A 22 -4.28 -10.83 -4.47
CA PRO A 22 -4.43 -11.17 -5.89
C PRO A 22 -5.18 -10.11 -6.71
N SER A 23 -6.15 -9.42 -6.09
CA SER A 23 -6.92 -8.35 -6.73
C SER A 23 -6.07 -7.12 -7.08
N LEU A 24 -5.00 -6.88 -6.34
CA LEU A 24 -4.04 -5.80 -6.61
C LEU A 24 -2.96 -6.29 -7.56
N SER A 25 -2.37 -7.45 -7.29
CA SER A 25 -1.34 -8.04 -8.16
C SER A 25 -1.81 -8.20 -9.61
N SER A 26 -3.08 -8.59 -9.84
CA SER A 26 -3.63 -8.69 -11.20
C SER A 26 -3.78 -7.36 -11.92
N LYS A 27 -3.93 -6.23 -11.20
CA LYS A 27 -4.03 -4.88 -11.78
C LYS A 27 -2.65 -4.25 -11.98
N LEU A 28 -1.71 -4.57 -11.11
CA LEU A 28 -0.41 -3.93 -11.03
C LEU A 28 0.69 -4.64 -11.81
N GLY A 29 0.65 -5.97 -11.91
CA GLY A 29 1.73 -6.74 -12.50
C GLY A 29 2.98 -6.80 -11.60
N SER A 30 4.13 -7.10 -12.22
CA SER A 30 5.38 -7.44 -11.53
C SER A 30 6.35 -6.28 -11.30
N ASP A 31 6.24 -5.19 -12.08
CA ASP A 31 7.17 -4.06 -12.06
C ASP A 31 6.54 -2.87 -11.30
N LEU A 32 6.80 -2.80 -9.99
CA LEU A 32 6.16 -1.84 -9.09
C LEU A 32 7.18 -0.81 -8.59
N LYS A 33 6.90 0.46 -8.85
CA LYS A 33 7.60 1.58 -8.23
C LYS A 33 6.70 2.20 -7.18
N VAL A 34 7.10 2.07 -5.92
CA VAL A 34 6.45 2.72 -4.79
C VAL A 34 7.23 3.98 -4.43
N LYS A 35 6.52 5.06 -4.13
CA LYS A 35 7.10 6.27 -3.54
C LYS A 35 6.20 6.78 -2.43
N GLU A 36 6.74 6.96 -1.24
CA GLU A 36 6.05 7.64 -0.16
C GLU A 36 5.98 9.16 -0.42
N VAL A 37 4.79 9.72 -0.31
CA VAL A 37 4.50 11.16 -0.43
C VAL A 37 3.68 11.68 0.76
N GLY A 38 3.58 10.89 1.83
CA GLY A 38 2.93 11.28 3.08
C GLY A 38 3.66 12.43 3.76
N ASP A 39 2.95 13.16 4.60
CA ASP A 39 3.48 14.24 5.45
C ASP A 39 4.20 13.69 6.71
N GLY A 40 4.27 12.36 6.85
CA GLY A 40 5.02 11.67 7.90
C GLY A 40 4.37 11.68 9.28
N ASN A 41 3.12 12.14 9.40
CA ASN A 41 2.51 12.41 10.70
C ASN A 41 1.47 11.36 11.13
N LEU A 42 0.39 11.19 10.37
CA LEU A 42 -0.73 10.29 10.72
C LEU A 42 -1.23 9.42 9.56
N ASN A 43 -0.93 9.82 8.32
CA ASN A 43 -1.37 9.14 7.11
C ASN A 43 -0.15 8.81 6.27
N PHE A 44 0.07 7.53 6.02
CA PHE A 44 1.06 7.12 5.04
C PHE A 44 0.41 7.10 3.67
N VAL A 45 0.92 7.93 2.76
CA VAL A 45 0.43 8.01 1.38
C VAL A 45 1.52 7.49 0.47
N TYR A 46 1.22 6.44 -0.27
CA TYR A 46 2.12 5.81 -1.21
C TYR A 46 1.55 5.97 -2.62
N ILE A 47 2.36 6.49 -3.53
CA ILE A 47 2.08 6.42 -4.96
C ILE A 47 2.72 5.15 -5.47
N VAL A 48 1.91 4.27 -6.04
CA VAL A 48 2.41 3.06 -6.69
C VAL A 48 2.18 3.20 -8.19
N VAL A 49 3.26 3.09 -8.95
CA VAL A 49 3.25 3.14 -10.41
C VAL A 49 3.73 1.79 -10.92
N SER A 50 2.99 1.22 -11.84
CA SER A 50 3.39 0.04 -12.59
C SER A 50 3.20 0.27 -14.09
N ASN A 51 3.68 -0.68 -14.90
CA ASN A 51 3.49 -0.63 -16.35
C ASN A 51 2.01 -0.73 -16.76
N ALA A 52 1.15 -1.29 -15.90
CA ALA A 52 -0.28 -1.47 -16.15
C ALA A 52 -1.13 -0.29 -15.66
N GLY A 53 -0.60 0.56 -14.78
CA GLY A 53 -1.30 1.73 -14.27
C GLY A 53 -0.68 2.33 -13.02
N SER A 54 -1.32 3.34 -12.47
CA SER A 54 -0.93 3.99 -11.21
C SER A 54 -2.12 4.10 -10.27
N PHE A 55 -1.88 3.97 -8.97
CA PHE A 55 -2.88 4.06 -7.90
C PHE A 55 -2.21 4.67 -6.68
N VAL A 56 -3.02 5.29 -5.84
CA VAL A 56 -2.58 5.88 -4.59
C VAL A 56 -3.10 5.03 -3.44
N ILE A 57 -2.19 4.56 -2.59
CA ILE A 57 -2.54 3.82 -1.38
C ILE A 57 -2.40 4.78 -0.21
N LYS A 58 -3.51 5.00 0.50
CA LYS A 58 -3.52 5.77 1.74
C LYS A 58 -3.79 4.83 2.91
N GLN A 59 -2.81 4.71 3.78
CA GLN A 59 -2.95 4.01 5.06
C GLN A 59 -3.20 5.03 6.15
N VAL A 60 -4.40 4.97 6.73
CA VAL A 60 -4.77 5.79 7.89
C VAL A 60 -4.49 4.99 9.16
N CYS A 61 -3.54 5.45 9.97
CA CYS A 61 -3.30 4.87 11.30
C CYS A 61 -4.30 5.47 12.29
N SER A 62 -5.49 4.87 12.40
CA SER A 62 -6.48 5.27 13.41
C SER A 62 -6.54 4.23 14.53
N PHE A 63 -6.47 4.69 15.78
CA PHE A 63 -6.37 3.88 17.01
C PHE A 63 -7.51 2.85 17.16
N SER A 64 -8.60 2.99 16.40
CA SER A 64 -9.78 2.12 16.46
C SER A 64 -9.85 1.07 15.35
N LYS A 65 -9.46 1.37 14.10
CA LYS A 65 -9.27 0.43 12.96
C LYS A 65 -8.46 1.12 11.84
N PRO A 66 -7.36 0.53 11.34
CA PRO A 66 -6.67 1.05 10.17
C PRO A 66 -7.49 0.77 8.90
N ILE A 67 -7.77 1.82 8.13
CA ILE A 67 -8.45 1.72 6.83
C ILE A 67 -7.37 1.92 5.75
N VAL A 68 -7.31 0.96 4.82
CA VAL A 68 -6.49 1.07 3.61
C VAL A 68 -7.44 1.45 2.49
N ASP A 69 -7.39 2.72 2.08
CA ASP A 69 -8.13 3.22 0.92
C ASP A 69 -7.19 3.21 -0.30
N ILE A 70 -7.72 2.67 -1.40
CA ILE A 70 -7.04 2.61 -2.70
C ILE A 70 -7.82 3.56 -3.62
N LEU A 71 -7.19 4.67 -3.98
CA LEU A 71 -7.72 5.71 -4.87
C LEU A 71 -7.16 5.54 -6.28
#